data_AF-A0A3B0S7N3-F1
#
_entry.id   AF-A0A3B0S7N3-F1
#
_cell.length_a   1.000
_cell.length_b   1.000
_cell.length_c   1.000
_cell.angle_alpha   90.00
_cell.angle_beta   90.00
_cell.angle_gamma   90.00
#
_symmetry.space_group_name_H-M   'P 1'
#
loop_
_entity.id
_entity.type
_entity.pdbx_description
1 polymer ?
#
loop_
_entity_poly.entity_id
_entity_poly.type
_entity_poly.pdbx_seq_one_letter_code
_entity_poly.pdbx_strand_id
1 'polypeptide(L)'
;TTVGAPNAGVDMTFDFTQLINHVAKSRSLMAGTVIGGGTVSNKGSEEGSCCLAEVRCLETIRDGKPSTPFMSFGDRVEIDMFDAEGKTIFGRIDQVVKQYTP
;
A
#
# COMPACT_ATOMS: atom_id res chain seq x y z
N THR A 1 14.49 6.48 0.95
CA THR A 1 14.05 6.26 -0.44
C THR A 1 12.56 6.19 -0.47
N THR A 2 11.89 7.01 -1.27
CA THR A 2 10.44 6.93 -1.43
C THR A 2 10.12 5.67 -2.24
N VAL A 3 9.31 4.78 -1.67
CA VAL A 3 8.83 3.57 -2.36
C VAL A 3 7.45 3.89 -2.93
N GLY A 4 7.46 4.47 -4.11
CA GLY A 4 6.26 4.86 -4.86
C GLY A 4 5.53 6.12 -4.37
N ALA A 5 4.61 6.61 -5.19
CA ALA A 5 3.66 7.68 -4.90
C ALA A 5 2.36 7.47 -5.71
N PRO A 6 1.71 6.30 -5.62
CA PRO A 6 0.59 6.00 -6.50
C PRO A 6 -0.67 6.77 -6.12
N ASN A 7 -1.52 6.97 -7.11
CA ASN A 7 -2.83 7.57 -6.95
C ASN A 7 -3.88 6.48 -6.65
N ALA A 8 -4.49 6.56 -5.46
CA ALA A 8 -5.51 5.61 -5.01
C ALA A 8 -6.81 5.63 -5.85
N GLY A 9 -7.07 6.70 -6.60
CA GLY A 9 -8.20 6.81 -7.51
C GLY A 9 -7.97 6.21 -8.90
N VAL A 10 -6.77 5.70 -9.18
CA VAL A 10 -6.39 5.15 -10.49
C VAL A 10 -6.11 3.66 -10.36
N ASP A 11 -6.49 2.89 -11.38
CA ASP A 11 -6.24 1.44 -11.49
C ASP A 11 -6.80 0.55 -10.36
N MET A 12 -7.69 1.08 -9.51
CA MET A 12 -8.48 0.27 -8.59
C MET A 12 -9.49 -0.56 -9.40
N THR A 13 -9.22 -1.86 -9.55
CA THR A 13 -10.04 -2.75 -10.40
C THR A 13 -11.47 -2.95 -9.85
N PHE A 14 -11.61 -2.93 -8.53
CA PHE A 14 -12.91 -3.03 -7.85
C PHE A 14 -13.05 -1.89 -6.87
N ASP A 15 -14.10 -1.08 -6.99
CA ASP A 15 -14.36 -0.02 -6.02
C ASP A 15 -14.85 -0.59 -4.67
N PHE A 16 -14.90 0.27 -3.63
CA PHE A 16 -15.33 -0.16 -2.30
C PHE A 16 -16.77 -0.69 -2.26
N THR A 17 -17.67 -0.22 -3.13
CA THR A 17 -19.05 -0.74 -3.19
C THR A 17 -19.08 -2.18 -3.70
N GLN A 18 -18.25 -2.50 -4.69
CA GLN A 18 -18.09 -3.85 -5.22
C GLN A 18 -17.44 -4.78 -4.19
N LEU A 19 -16.42 -4.30 -3.47
CA LEU A 19 -15.78 -5.06 -2.39
C LEU A 19 -16.76 -5.36 -1.25
N ILE A 20 -17.49 -4.36 -0.77
CA ILE A 20 -18.51 -4.51 0.28
C ILE A 20 -19.58 -5.51 -0.16
N ASN A 21 -20.11 -5.34 -1.38
CA ASN A 21 -21.10 -6.25 -1.95
C ASN A 21 -20.56 -7.69 -1.98
N HIS A 22 -19.32 -7.90 -2.42
CA HIS A 22 -18.72 -9.23 -2.49
C HIS A 22 -18.62 -9.89 -1.11
N VAL A 23 -18.10 -9.20 -0.10
CA VAL A 23 -17.94 -9.78 1.24
C VAL A 23 -19.30 -10.07 1.88
N ALA A 24 -20.30 -9.19 1.67
CA ALA A 24 -21.65 -9.34 2.20
C ALA A 24 -22.43 -10.54 1.62
N LYS A 25 -21.98 -11.15 0.50
CA LYS A 25 -22.66 -12.30 -0.11
C LYS A 25 -22.77 -13.52 0.80
N SER A 26 -21.81 -13.71 1.70
CA SER A 26 -21.68 -14.95 2.50
C SER A 26 -21.70 -14.72 4.01
N ARG A 27 -21.70 -13.47 4.46
CA ARG A 27 -21.65 -13.11 5.88
C ARG A 27 -22.18 -11.70 6.11
N SER A 28 -22.75 -11.47 7.30
CA SER A 28 -23.13 -10.12 7.74
C SER A 28 -21.90 -9.25 8.01
N LEU A 29 -22.00 -7.97 7.68
CA LEU A 29 -21.03 -6.94 8.05
C LEU A 29 -21.62 -6.11 9.19
N MET A 30 -20.91 -6.03 10.31
CA MET A 30 -21.36 -5.28 11.49
C MET A 30 -20.77 -3.87 11.51
N ALA A 31 -21.40 -2.96 12.24
CA ALA A 31 -20.86 -1.63 12.49
C ALA A 31 -19.43 -1.73 13.06
N GLY A 32 -18.50 -0.97 12.48
CA GLY A 32 -17.07 -1.03 12.82
C GLY A 32 -16.25 -2.01 11.98
N THR A 33 -16.84 -2.72 11.01
CA THR A 33 -16.08 -3.54 10.06
C THR A 33 -15.18 -2.66 9.20
N VAL A 34 -13.88 -2.98 9.14
CA VAL A 34 -12.89 -2.32 8.28
C VAL A 34 -12.67 -3.18 7.04
N ILE A 35 -12.88 -2.59 5.86
CA ILE A 35 -12.61 -3.22 4.56
C ILE A 35 -11.42 -2.51 3.93
N GLY A 36 -10.31 -3.22 3.75
CA GLY A 36 -9.14 -2.71 3.05
C GLY A 36 -9.29 -2.83 1.53
N GLY A 37 -8.88 -1.81 0.79
CA GLY A 37 -8.86 -1.83 -0.68
C GLY A 37 -7.73 -2.69 -1.28
N GLY A 38 -6.76 -3.10 -0.46
CA GLY A 38 -5.51 -3.73 -0.90
C GLY A 38 -4.40 -2.71 -1.15
N THR A 39 -3.24 -3.19 -1.58
CA THR A 39 -2.11 -2.32 -1.95
C THR A 39 -2.46 -1.49 -3.18
N VAL A 40 -2.22 -0.18 -3.13
CA VAL A 40 -2.39 0.72 -4.27
C VAL A 40 -1.21 0.55 -5.24
N SER A 41 -1.49 0.26 -6.51
CA SER A 41 -0.51 0.15 -7.59
C SER A 41 -1.12 0.74 -8.86
N ASN A 42 -0.34 1.53 -9.60
CA ASN A 42 -0.76 2.08 -10.90
C ASN A 42 0.09 1.46 -12.01
N LYS A 43 -0.57 1.00 -13.08
CA LYS A 43 0.08 0.25 -14.16
C LYS A 43 1.07 1.14 -14.93
N GLY A 44 2.29 0.64 -15.14
CA GLY A 44 3.28 1.29 -16.01
C GLY A 44 3.86 2.61 -15.46
N SER A 45 3.61 2.92 -14.19
CA SER A 45 4.15 4.11 -13.55
C SER A 45 5.61 3.89 -13.10
N GLU A 46 6.50 4.82 -13.43
CA GLU A 46 7.84 4.92 -12.81
C GLU A 46 7.76 5.17 -11.30
N GLU A 47 6.63 5.72 -10.83
CA GLU A 47 6.33 6.09 -9.44
C GLU A 47 5.52 5.00 -8.68
N GLY A 48 5.40 3.78 -9.22
CA GLY A 48 4.13 3.06 -9.14
C GLY A 48 3.92 1.83 -8.26
N SER A 49 4.85 1.36 -7.43
CA SER A 49 4.59 0.25 -6.47
C SER A 49 4.70 0.74 -5.03
N CYS A 50 3.61 0.60 -4.25
CA CYS A 50 3.61 0.84 -2.79
C CYS A 50 4.21 -0.32 -1.97
N CYS A 51 4.73 -1.36 -2.62
CA CYS A 51 5.13 -2.58 -1.94
C CYS A 51 6.56 -2.97 -2.29
N LEU A 52 7.40 -3.11 -1.25
CA LEU A 52 8.76 -3.63 -1.40
C LEU A 52 8.78 -4.99 -2.12
N ALA A 53 7.75 -5.83 -1.93
CA ALA A 53 7.68 -7.13 -2.60
C ALA A 53 7.47 -6.98 -4.12
N GLU A 54 6.67 -6.01 -4.56
CA GLU A 54 6.45 -5.76 -5.99
C GLU A 54 7.68 -5.07 -6.62
N VAL A 55 8.33 -4.12 -5.93
CA VAL A 55 9.64 -3.58 -6.36
C VAL A 55 10.65 -4.72 -6.58
N ARG A 56 10.78 -5.62 -5.60
CA ARG A 56 11.67 -6.78 -5.69
C ARG A 56 11.29 -7.74 -6.83
N CYS A 57 10.00 -7.90 -7.11
CA CYS A 57 9.52 -8.70 -8.24
C CYS A 57 9.95 -8.08 -9.57
N LEU A 58 9.78 -6.76 -9.73
CA LEU A 58 10.20 -6.02 -10.93
C LEU A 58 11.71 -6.09 -11.14
N GLU A 59 12.51 -5.93 -10.08
CA GLU A 59 13.97 -6.14 -10.13
C GLU A 59 14.34 -7.56 -10.56
N THR A 60 13.61 -8.56 -10.07
CA THR A 60 13.86 -9.96 -10.44
C THR A 60 13.56 -10.19 -11.93
N ILE A 61 12.47 -9.61 -12.45
CA ILE A 61 12.13 -9.69 -13.88
C ILE A 61 13.19 -8.99 -14.74
N ARG A 62 13.68 -7.82 -14.30
CA ARG A 62 14.64 -6.98 -15.05
C ARG A 62 16.07 -7.53 -14.99
N ASP A 63 16.55 -7.87 -13.80
CA ASP A 63 17.97 -8.12 -13.50
C ASP A 63 18.24 -9.57 -13.07
N GLY A 64 17.21 -10.43 -13.04
CA GLY A 64 17.31 -11.82 -12.60
C GLY A 64 17.39 -12.02 -11.08
N LYS A 65 17.49 -10.94 -10.29
CA LYS A 65 17.48 -11.00 -8.81
C LYS A 65 17.00 -9.68 -8.19
N PRO A 66 16.40 -9.72 -6.99
CA PRO A 66 16.05 -8.51 -6.27
C PRO A 66 17.29 -7.87 -5.64
N SER A 67 17.39 -6.55 -5.73
CA SER A 67 18.47 -5.75 -5.14
C SER A 67 18.02 -4.99 -3.89
N THR A 68 16.75 -4.57 -3.86
CA THR A 68 16.14 -3.82 -2.77
C THR A 68 15.82 -4.76 -1.59
N PRO A 69 16.38 -4.59 -0.39
CA PRO A 69 16.07 -5.44 0.77
C PRO A 69 14.64 -5.22 1.29
N PHE A 70 14.15 -6.17 2.10
CA PHE A 70 13.00 -5.90 2.97
C PHE A 70 13.41 -5.01 4.15
N MET A 71 12.41 -4.51 4.88
CA MET A 71 12.65 -3.71 6.07
C MET A 71 13.41 -4.49 7.15
N SER A 72 14.29 -3.79 7.85
CA SER A 72 15.07 -4.25 8.99
C SER A 72 14.71 -3.46 10.26
N PHE A 73 15.11 -3.96 11.43
CA PHE A 73 14.90 -3.22 12.67
C PHE A 73 15.62 -1.86 12.63
N GLY A 74 14.91 -0.81 13.05
CA GLY A 74 15.35 0.58 12.95
C GLY A 74 14.84 1.31 11.71
N ASP A 75 14.37 0.60 10.68
CA ASP A 75 13.77 1.24 9.51
C ASP A 75 12.48 1.97 9.87
N ARG A 76 12.22 3.08 9.18
CA ARG A 76 11.02 3.90 9.34
C ARG A 76 10.16 3.82 8.09
N VAL A 77 8.86 3.67 8.26
CA VAL A 77 7.87 3.74 7.19
C VAL A 77 6.94 4.93 7.44
N GLU A 78 6.75 5.72 6.38
CA GLU A 78 5.83 6.84 6.36
C GLU A 78 4.82 6.63 5.23
N ILE A 79 3.53 6.76 5.54
CA ILE A 79 2.44 6.69 4.55
C ILE A 79 1.55 7.91 4.79
N ASP A 80 1.34 8.70 3.75
CA ASP A 80 0.56 9.93 3.79
C ASP A 80 -0.25 10.05 2.50
N MET A 81 -1.38 10.75 2.57
CA MET A 81 -2.17 11.10 1.40
C MET A 81 -2.44 12.59 1.42
N PHE A 82 -2.12 13.26 0.33
CA PHE A 82 -2.27 14.70 0.19
C PHE A 82 -3.44 15.05 -0.73
N ASP A 83 -4.12 16.16 -0.44
CA ASP A 83 -5.06 16.78 -1.35
C ASP A 83 -4.33 17.54 -2.48
N ALA A 84 -5.10 18.17 -3.36
CA ALA A 84 -4.56 18.94 -4.48
C ALA A 84 -3.74 20.18 -4.05
N GLU A 85 -3.90 20.65 -2.82
CA GLU A 85 -3.13 21.76 -2.24
C GLU A 85 -1.89 21.28 -1.47
N GLY A 86 -1.65 19.96 -1.42
CA GLY A 86 -0.53 19.36 -0.70
C GLY A 86 -0.76 19.22 0.80
N LYS A 87 -2.00 19.35 1.29
CA LYS A 87 -2.33 19.15 2.71
C LYS A 87 -2.68 17.69 2.96
N THR A 88 -2.26 17.17 4.12
CA THR A 88 -2.59 15.80 4.51
C THR A 88 -4.10 15.64 4.72
N ILE A 89 -4.68 14.58 4.14
CA ILE A 89 -6.11 14.27 4.22
C ILE A 89 -6.41 13.48 5.50
N PHE A 90 -5.57 12.50 5.83
CA PHE A 90 -5.81 11.55 6.92
C PHE A 90 -4.82 11.66 8.09
N GLY A 91 -3.81 12.51 7.95
CA GLY A 91 -2.61 12.45 8.78
C GLY A 91 -1.65 11.35 8.32
N ARG A 92 -0.43 11.42 8.85
CA ARG A 92 0.65 10.51 8.47
C ARG A 92 0.69 9.28 9.36
N ILE A 93 0.74 8.11 8.74
CA ILE A 93 1.22 6.89 9.40
C ILE A 93 2.75 7.00 9.44
N ASP A 94 3.32 6.89 10.64
CA ASP A 94 4.74 7.07 10.88
C ASP A 94 5.21 6.07 11.93
N GLN A 95 5.91 5.03 11.48
CA GLN A 95 6.26 3.89 12.32
C GLN A 95 7.72 3.48 12.13
N VAL A 96 8.34 3.02 13.22
CA VAL A 96 9.69 2.44 13.22
C VAL A 96 9.59 0.96 13.52
N VAL A 97 10.24 0.13 12.70
CA VAL A 97 10.30 -1.32 12.89
C VAL A 97 11.16 -1.60 14.12
N LYS A 98 10.56 -2.26 15.11
CA LYS A 98 11.20 -2.59 16.39
C LYS A 98 11.24 -4.10 16.59
N GLN A 99 12.31 -4.56 17.22
CA GLN A 99 12.38 -5.95 17.67
C GLN A 99 11.40 -6.14 18.83
N TYR A 100 10.48 -7.10 18.68
CA TYR A 100 9.62 -7.51 19.79
C TYR A 100 10.42 -8.37 20.76
N THR A 101 10.38 -8.02 22.05
CA THR A 101 10.89 -8.86 23.14
C THR A 101 9.69 -9.23 24.02
N PRO A 102 9.36 -10.53 24.16
CA PRO A 102 8.21 -11.00 24.92
C PRO A 102 8.25 -10.64 26.41
#